data_AF-A0A1V4MPD4-F1
#
_entry.id   AF-A0A1V4MPD4-F1
#
_cell.length_a   1.000
_cell.length_b   1.000
_cell.length_c   1.000
_cell.angle_alpha   90.00
_cell.angle_beta   90.00
_cell.angle_gamma   90.00
#
_symmetry.space_group_name_H-M   'P 1'
#
loop_
_entity.id
_entity.type
_entity.pdbx_description
1 polymer ?
#
loop_
_entity_poly.entity_id
_entity_poly.type
_entity_poly.pdbx_seq_one_letter_code
_entity_poly.pdbx_strand_id
1 'polypeptide(L)'
;MIRDADIVIPALDNLALSVLFFRAARRIGKTTVFCLPAGIAGWVSVFTKNTPTLEAVLGIPPVAYTTLQDVIRTKEYRCAQYHYITDGNWRIDWFVKYFKGMKPLALFCPVQWTLASLAAQEALKIATGRWRPMEAPRCWRMKKGRLFVSRFSFFIRAHRKLGWFLFGSEEGLKRHRLTHFFWKKLFQYFRNRESRGKTSPTAHGRRYSQTIIERQTVIFGSCYENRMSPGLCPVCPALVEVRADFRMGSIDHVSKEPGTNDASFFTVRHATPRSAID
;
A
#
# COMPACT_ATOMS: atom_id res chain seq x y z
N MET A 1 -6.26 15.00 16.34
CA MET A 1 -5.71 13.71 15.89
C MET A 1 -4.52 13.84 14.94
N ILE A 2 -4.67 14.23 13.65
CA ILE A 2 -3.48 14.35 12.75
C ILE A 2 -2.53 15.49 13.19
N ARG A 3 -3.08 16.59 13.75
CA ARG A 3 -2.27 17.74 14.22
C ARG A 3 -1.25 17.36 15.28
N ASP A 4 -1.60 16.38 16.11
CA ASP A 4 -0.84 15.96 17.30
C ASP A 4 0.14 14.82 17.01
N ALA A 5 0.20 14.35 15.77
CA ALA A 5 1.13 13.31 15.33
C ALA A 5 2.38 13.95 14.72
N ASP A 6 3.56 13.39 14.95
CA ASP A 6 4.79 13.87 14.31
C ASP A 6 4.96 13.28 12.91
N ILE A 7 4.59 12.02 12.77
CA ILE A 7 4.64 11.25 11.53
C ILE A 7 3.28 10.60 11.31
N VAL A 8 2.78 10.68 10.09
CA VAL A 8 1.49 10.09 9.71
C VAL A 8 1.72 8.90 8.79
N ILE A 9 1.27 7.71 9.20
CA ILE A 9 1.39 6.47 8.40
C ILE A 9 -0.02 5.95 8.08
N PRO A 10 -0.61 6.34 6.94
CA PRO A 10 -1.92 5.84 6.54
C PRO A 10 -1.80 4.40 6.02
N ALA A 11 -1.89 3.43 6.93
CA ALA A 11 -1.87 2.00 6.64
C ALA A 11 -3.27 1.49 6.30
N LEU A 12 -3.87 2.03 5.23
CA LEU A 12 -5.24 1.73 4.84
C LEU A 12 -5.28 1.01 3.50
N ASP A 13 -6.12 -0.01 3.39
CA ASP A 13 -6.37 -0.73 2.13
C ASP A 13 -7.14 0.11 1.10
N ASN A 14 -7.81 1.16 1.57
CA ASN A 14 -8.55 2.09 0.72
C ASN A 14 -7.66 3.25 0.26
N LEU A 15 -7.16 3.14 -0.97
CA LEU A 15 -6.30 4.17 -1.59
C LEU A 15 -6.93 5.58 -1.59
N ALA A 16 -8.26 5.70 -1.77
CA ALA A 16 -8.94 7.01 -1.77
C ALA A 16 -8.80 7.69 -0.41
N LEU A 17 -8.99 6.90 0.65
CA LEU A 17 -8.88 7.38 2.03
C LEU A 17 -7.43 7.69 2.37
N SER A 18 -6.47 6.84 1.97
CA SER A 18 -5.04 7.13 2.13
C SER A 18 -4.67 8.48 1.49
N VAL A 19 -5.10 8.74 0.25
CA VAL A 19 -4.86 10.02 -0.42
C VAL A 19 -5.41 11.20 0.38
N LEU A 20 -6.59 11.07 0.99
CA LEU A 20 -7.15 12.11 1.85
C LEU A 20 -6.24 12.40 3.06
N PHE A 21 -5.70 11.37 3.72
CA PHE A 21 -4.73 11.53 4.81
C PHE A 21 -3.44 12.21 4.34
N PHE A 22 -2.90 11.82 3.18
CA PHE A 22 -1.73 12.49 2.59
C PHE A 22 -1.99 13.97 2.32
N ARG A 23 -3.16 14.32 1.77
CA ARG A 23 -3.55 15.72 1.57
C ARG A 23 -3.64 16.48 2.88
N ALA A 24 -4.36 15.91 3.86
CA ALA A 24 -4.57 16.55 5.15
C ALA A 24 -3.25 16.80 5.88
N ALA A 25 -2.40 15.77 5.99
CA ALA A 25 -1.08 15.87 6.61
C ALA A 25 -0.17 16.87 5.88
N ARG A 26 -0.17 16.89 4.54
CA ARG A 26 0.61 17.85 3.77
C ARG A 26 0.18 19.29 4.00
N ARG A 27 -1.14 19.57 4.09
CA ARG A 27 -1.66 20.93 4.36
C ARG A 27 -1.14 21.49 5.69
N ILE A 28 -0.99 20.63 6.69
CA ILE A 28 -0.46 21.01 8.01
C ILE A 28 1.06 20.81 8.13
N GLY A 29 1.76 20.54 7.02
CA GLY A 29 3.22 20.41 6.99
C GLY A 29 3.78 19.13 7.63
N LYS A 30 2.95 18.12 7.91
CA LYS A 30 3.40 16.86 8.53
C LYS A 30 4.00 15.91 7.51
N THR A 31 5.04 15.20 7.93
CA THR A 31 5.68 14.15 7.14
C THR A 31 4.84 12.88 7.18
N THR A 32 4.73 12.22 6.02
CA THR A 32 3.91 11.03 5.84
C THR A 32 4.73 9.87 5.29
N VAL A 33 4.49 8.66 5.77
CA VAL A 33 5.13 7.44 5.24
C VAL A 33 4.11 6.64 4.45
N PHE A 34 4.38 6.46 3.17
CA PHE A 34 3.59 5.64 2.27
C PHE A 34 4.06 4.19 2.33
N CYS A 35 3.11 3.28 2.51
CA CYS A 35 3.32 1.85 2.41
C CYS A 35 2.16 1.25 1.62
N LEU A 36 2.43 0.66 0.46
CA LEU A 36 1.40 0.02 -0.38
C LEU A 36 1.86 -1.37 -0.83
N PRO A 37 1.45 -2.44 -0.11
CA PRO A 37 1.61 -3.79 -0.60
C PRO A 37 0.61 -4.10 -1.73
N ALA A 38 1.04 -4.86 -2.74
CA ALA A 38 0.20 -5.33 -3.84
C ALA A 38 0.75 -6.63 -4.45
N GLY A 39 0.19 -7.78 -4.04
CA GLY A 39 0.71 -9.09 -4.41
C GLY A 39 2.13 -9.31 -3.90
N ILE A 40 3.04 -9.71 -4.80
CA ILE A 40 4.48 -9.81 -4.50
C ILE A 40 5.27 -8.55 -4.86
N ALA A 41 4.57 -7.44 -5.04
CA ALA A 41 5.13 -6.11 -5.25
C ALA A 41 4.64 -5.14 -4.17
N GLY A 42 5.29 -3.99 -4.10
CA GLY A 42 4.81 -2.88 -3.28
C GLY A 42 5.82 -1.75 -3.20
N TRP A 43 5.42 -0.68 -2.52
CA TRP A 43 6.20 0.55 -2.44
C TRP A 43 6.24 1.09 -1.02
N VAL A 44 7.40 1.58 -0.61
CA VAL A 44 7.57 2.41 0.59
C VAL A 44 8.31 3.69 0.24
N SER A 45 7.79 4.84 0.67
CA SER A 45 8.40 6.15 0.39
C SER A 45 7.92 7.19 1.40
N VAL A 46 8.75 8.20 1.65
CA VAL A 46 8.45 9.31 2.55
C VAL A 46 7.99 10.52 1.75
N PHE A 47 6.92 11.18 2.20
CA PHE A 47 6.37 12.37 1.59
C PHE A 47 6.43 13.53 2.60
N THR A 48 7.06 14.62 2.19
CA THR A 48 7.16 15.87 2.96
C THR A 48 6.43 16.99 2.22
N LYS A 49 6.41 18.20 2.78
CA LYS A 49 5.87 19.39 2.09
C LYS A 49 6.61 19.69 0.78
N ASN A 50 7.89 19.34 0.71
CA ASN A 50 8.80 19.67 -0.41
C ASN A 50 8.84 18.58 -1.49
N THR A 51 8.41 17.36 -1.20
CA THR A 51 8.35 16.28 -2.19
C THR A 51 7.13 16.41 -3.11
N PRO A 52 7.08 15.75 -4.27
CA PRO A 52 5.86 15.66 -5.07
C PRO A 52 4.68 15.07 -4.26
N THR A 53 3.44 15.38 -4.64
CA THR A 53 2.26 14.79 -3.97
C THR A 53 2.11 13.30 -4.30
N LEU A 54 1.41 12.56 -3.44
CA LEU A 54 1.12 11.14 -3.69
C LEU A 54 0.39 10.99 -5.04
N GLU A 55 -0.55 11.89 -5.30
CA GLU A 55 -1.33 11.93 -6.52
C GLU A 55 -0.46 12.19 -7.74
N ALA A 56 0.51 13.10 -7.64
CA ALA A 56 1.44 13.39 -8.71
C ALA A 56 2.33 12.18 -9.04
N VAL A 57 2.80 11.42 -8.04
CA VAL A 57 3.66 10.26 -8.30
C VAL A 57 2.88 9.03 -8.75
N LEU A 58 1.67 8.83 -8.25
CA LEU A 58 0.81 7.69 -8.59
C LEU A 58 -0.13 7.96 -9.77
N GLY A 59 -0.14 9.17 -10.33
CA GLY A 59 -1.04 9.55 -11.42
C GLY A 59 -2.52 9.54 -11.02
N ILE A 60 -2.81 9.87 -9.76
CA ILE A 60 -4.19 9.95 -9.24
C ILE A 60 -4.72 11.36 -9.54
N PRO A 61 -5.97 11.53 -9.98
CA PRO A 61 -6.55 12.84 -10.21
C PRO A 61 -6.76 13.61 -8.88
N PRO A 62 -6.52 14.93 -8.84
CA PRO A 62 -6.69 15.75 -7.64
C PRO A 62 -8.17 16.14 -7.41
N VAL A 63 -9.09 15.16 -7.41
CA VAL A 63 -10.54 15.38 -7.22
C VAL A 63 -10.97 15.18 -5.75
N ALA A 64 -12.18 15.61 -5.38
CA ALA A 64 -12.75 15.42 -4.04
C ALA A 64 -12.82 13.93 -3.63
N TYR A 65 -12.92 13.65 -2.33
CA TYR A 65 -12.88 12.28 -1.81
C TYR A 65 -14.00 11.39 -2.37
N THR A 66 -15.24 11.88 -2.41
CA THR A 66 -16.40 11.16 -2.93
C THR A 66 -16.19 10.77 -4.38
N THR A 67 -15.84 11.75 -5.23
CA THR A 67 -15.47 11.52 -6.63
C THR A 67 -14.31 10.53 -6.73
N LEU A 68 -13.25 10.70 -5.94
CA LEU A 68 -12.09 9.81 -5.97
C LEU A 68 -12.47 8.36 -5.61
N GLN A 69 -13.36 8.18 -4.64
CA GLN A 69 -13.86 6.89 -4.20
C GLN A 69 -14.65 6.20 -5.31
N ASP A 70 -15.53 6.93 -6.00
CA ASP A 70 -16.30 6.42 -7.13
C ASP A 70 -15.36 6.00 -8.27
N VAL A 71 -14.39 6.84 -8.58
CA VAL A 71 -13.40 6.62 -9.62
C VAL A 71 -12.55 5.39 -9.37
N ILE A 72 -12.02 5.22 -8.15
CA ILE A 72 -11.19 4.06 -7.80
C ILE A 72 -12.00 2.75 -7.83
N ARG A 73 -13.33 2.83 -7.67
CA ARG A 73 -14.24 1.68 -7.77
C ARG A 73 -14.60 1.30 -9.21
N THR A 74 -14.41 2.21 -10.18
CA THR A 74 -14.65 1.91 -11.59
C THR A 74 -13.80 0.75 -12.09
N LYS A 75 -14.35 -0.03 -13.02
CA LYS A 75 -13.66 -1.15 -13.65
C LYS A 75 -12.42 -0.65 -14.39
N GLU A 76 -12.55 0.49 -15.04
CA GLU A 76 -11.57 1.17 -15.84
C GLU A 76 -10.33 1.56 -15.05
N TYR A 77 -10.53 2.15 -13.87
CA TYR A 77 -9.42 2.48 -12.97
C TYR A 77 -8.70 1.23 -12.48
N ARG A 78 -9.44 0.18 -12.09
CA ARG A 78 -8.85 -1.11 -11.70
C ARG A 78 -8.10 -1.77 -12.86
N CYS A 79 -8.59 -1.62 -14.08
CA CYS A 79 -7.93 -2.10 -15.29
C CYS A 79 -6.58 -1.42 -15.50
N ALA A 80 -6.50 -0.11 -15.22
CA ALA A 80 -5.26 0.65 -15.27
C ALA A 80 -4.21 0.20 -14.23
N GLN A 81 -4.57 -0.70 -13.32
CA GLN A 81 -3.65 -1.32 -12.37
C GLN A 81 -2.98 -2.60 -12.92
N TYR A 82 -2.83 -2.73 -14.24
CA TYR A 82 -2.15 -3.86 -14.90
C TYR A 82 -0.73 -4.15 -14.37
N HIS A 83 -0.07 -3.17 -13.74
CA HIS A 83 1.20 -3.35 -13.04
C HIS A 83 1.13 -4.43 -11.93
N TYR A 84 -0.05 -4.79 -11.42
CA TYR A 84 -0.25 -5.96 -10.56
C TYR A 84 0.07 -7.27 -11.27
N ILE A 85 -0.16 -7.36 -12.58
CA ILE A 85 0.28 -8.50 -13.40
C ILE A 85 1.79 -8.43 -13.64
N THR A 86 2.30 -7.29 -14.13
CA THR A 86 3.70 -7.22 -14.60
C THR A 86 4.74 -7.18 -13.48
N ASP A 87 4.42 -6.49 -12.37
CA ASP A 87 5.31 -6.35 -11.22
C ASP A 87 4.87 -7.23 -10.05
N GLY A 88 3.56 -7.28 -9.79
CA GLY A 88 2.97 -8.06 -8.71
C GLY A 88 2.82 -9.55 -9.03
N ASN A 89 3.11 -9.99 -10.26
CA ASN A 89 3.01 -11.38 -10.72
C ASN A 89 1.64 -12.02 -10.41
N TRP A 90 0.57 -11.23 -10.50
CA TRP A 90 -0.78 -11.75 -10.29
C TRP A 90 -1.15 -12.68 -11.43
N ARG A 91 -1.79 -13.80 -11.08
CA ARG A 91 -2.47 -14.65 -12.07
C ARG A 91 -3.55 -13.82 -12.77
N ILE A 92 -3.67 -13.98 -14.08
CA ILE A 92 -4.59 -13.14 -14.86
C ILE A 92 -6.02 -13.39 -14.45
N ASP A 93 -6.38 -14.63 -14.13
CA ASP A 93 -7.72 -14.95 -13.65
C ASP A 93 -8.03 -14.28 -12.31
N TRP A 94 -7.04 -14.12 -11.42
CA TRP A 94 -7.21 -13.34 -10.20
C TRP A 94 -7.41 -11.86 -10.52
N PHE A 95 -6.56 -11.30 -11.39
CA PHE A 95 -6.66 -9.90 -11.80
C PHE A 95 -8.01 -9.59 -12.46
N VAL A 96 -8.53 -10.45 -13.34
CA VAL A 96 -9.84 -10.28 -13.97
C VAL A 96 -10.96 -10.32 -12.93
N LYS A 97 -10.88 -11.21 -11.93
CA LYS A 97 -11.86 -11.26 -10.83
C LYS A 97 -11.78 -10.02 -9.94
N TYR A 98 -10.58 -9.52 -9.65
CA TYR A 98 -10.35 -8.27 -8.93
C TYR A 98 -10.91 -7.05 -9.68
N PHE A 99 -10.61 -6.95 -10.98
CA PHE A 99 -11.14 -5.94 -11.90
C PHE A 99 -12.68 -5.92 -11.87
N LYS A 100 -13.33 -7.09 -11.89
CA LYS A 100 -14.79 -7.22 -11.78
C LYS A 100 -15.35 -6.97 -10.36
N GLY A 101 -14.50 -6.77 -9.36
CA GLY A 101 -14.90 -6.60 -7.96
C GLY A 101 -15.31 -7.89 -7.24
N MET A 102 -15.01 -9.05 -7.83
CA MET A 102 -15.35 -10.36 -7.26
C MET A 102 -14.27 -10.93 -6.33
N LYS A 103 -13.06 -10.36 -6.37
CA LYS A 103 -11.94 -10.73 -5.48
C LYS A 103 -11.29 -9.48 -4.89
N PRO A 104 -10.79 -9.56 -3.66
CA PRO A 104 -10.05 -8.45 -3.05
C PRO A 104 -8.66 -8.30 -3.69
N LEU A 105 -7.95 -7.26 -3.24
CA LEU A 105 -6.54 -7.07 -3.57
C LEU A 105 -5.76 -8.32 -3.12
N ALA A 106 -4.93 -8.91 -3.98
CA ALA A 106 -4.09 -10.03 -3.55
C ALA A 106 -3.00 -9.49 -2.61
N LEU A 107 -2.91 -10.08 -1.42
CA LEU A 107 -1.92 -9.71 -0.41
C LEU A 107 -1.17 -10.98 0.00
N PHE A 108 0.16 -10.86 0.09
CA PHE A 108 1.02 -11.92 0.59
C PHE A 108 1.58 -11.47 1.93
N CYS A 109 1.35 -12.27 2.97
CA CYS A 109 1.77 -11.95 4.34
C CYS A 109 3.26 -11.58 4.44
N PRO A 110 4.23 -12.36 3.88
CA PRO A 110 5.65 -12.00 3.96
C PRO A 110 5.99 -10.65 3.30
N VAL A 111 5.29 -10.33 2.20
CA VAL A 111 5.46 -9.09 1.45
C VAL A 111 4.97 -7.91 2.26
N GLN A 112 3.80 -8.05 2.86
CA GLN A 112 3.23 -7.02 3.71
C GLN A 112 4.11 -6.74 4.92
N TRP A 113 4.58 -7.77 5.63
CA TRP A 113 5.48 -7.59 6.77
C TRP A 113 6.80 -6.95 6.37
N THR A 114 7.38 -7.35 5.24
CA THR A 114 8.62 -6.74 4.74
C THR A 114 8.43 -5.23 4.47
N LEU A 115 7.34 -4.84 3.81
CA LEU A 115 7.05 -3.44 3.52
C LEU A 115 6.67 -2.65 4.78
N ALA A 116 5.94 -3.26 5.71
CA ALA A 116 5.63 -2.66 7.00
C ALA A 116 6.89 -2.39 7.82
N SER A 117 7.82 -3.35 7.88
CA SER A 117 9.13 -3.18 8.54
C SER A 117 9.96 -2.07 7.89
N LEU A 118 9.97 -1.98 6.55
CA LEU A 118 10.63 -0.88 5.84
C LEU A 118 9.97 0.47 6.15
N ALA A 119 8.64 0.53 6.21
CA ALA A 119 7.93 1.75 6.56
C ALA A 119 8.24 2.19 8.01
N ALA A 120 8.32 1.24 8.94
CA ALA A 120 8.74 1.50 10.33
C ALA A 120 10.19 2.00 10.39
N GLN A 121 11.11 1.42 9.60
CA GLN A 121 12.48 1.94 9.49
C GLN A 121 12.50 3.37 8.95
N GLU A 122 11.75 3.69 7.91
CA GLU A 122 11.65 5.06 7.40
C GLU A 122 11.07 6.03 8.45
N ALA A 123 10.07 5.59 9.22
CA ALA A 123 9.55 6.37 10.35
C ALA A 123 10.62 6.64 11.41
N LEU A 124 11.42 5.63 11.77
CA LEU A 124 12.53 5.78 12.71
C LEU A 124 13.60 6.76 12.21
N LYS A 125 13.92 6.74 10.91
CA LYS A 125 14.86 7.71 10.31
C LYS A 125 14.36 9.14 10.43
N ILE A 126 13.06 9.35 10.15
CA ILE A 126 12.42 10.66 10.32
C ILE A 126 12.46 11.09 11.78
N ALA A 127 12.08 10.20 12.70
CA ALA A 127 12.00 10.48 14.12
C ALA A 127 13.38 10.84 14.72
N THR A 128 14.40 10.04 14.39
CA THR A 128 15.74 10.23 14.94
C THR A 128 16.53 11.34 14.27
N GLY A 129 16.18 11.73 13.04
CA GLY A 129 16.93 12.68 12.22
C GLY A 129 18.34 12.22 11.84
N ARG A 130 18.75 11.00 12.23
CA ARG A 130 20.13 10.49 12.07
C ARG A 130 20.44 10.04 10.64
N TRP A 131 19.42 9.60 9.91
CA TRP A 131 19.58 9.09 8.55
C TRP A 131 18.61 9.76 7.60
N ARG A 132 19.04 9.92 6.34
CA ARG A 132 18.19 10.49 5.30
C ARG A 132 17.03 9.53 4.95
N PRO A 133 15.76 9.95 5.07
CA PRO A 133 14.63 9.14 4.67
C PRO A 133 14.55 8.98 3.14
N MET A 134 13.85 7.93 2.70
CA MET A 134 13.61 7.63 1.29
C MET A 134 12.47 8.48 0.72
N GLU A 135 12.77 9.75 0.49
CA GLU A 135 11.81 10.75 0.04
C GLU A 135 11.36 10.56 -1.42
N ALA A 136 10.06 10.77 -1.66
CA ALA A 136 9.48 10.77 -2.99
C ALA A 136 10.18 11.80 -3.90
N PRO A 137 10.46 11.48 -5.18
CA PRO A 137 9.92 10.35 -5.94
C PRO A 137 10.72 9.05 -5.82
N ARG A 138 11.72 8.98 -4.94
CA ARG A 138 12.44 7.72 -4.66
C ARG A 138 11.61 6.87 -3.71
N CYS A 139 11.70 5.56 -3.87
CA CYS A 139 10.96 4.60 -3.09
C CYS A 139 11.74 3.29 -2.98
N TRP A 140 11.53 2.60 -1.87
CA TRP A 140 11.71 1.16 -1.84
C TRP A 140 10.62 0.54 -2.70
N ARG A 141 11.02 -0.27 -3.66
CA ARG A 141 10.13 -1.01 -4.54
C ARG A 141 10.41 -2.48 -4.39
N MET A 142 9.41 -3.21 -3.93
CA MET A 142 9.45 -4.65 -4.01
C MET A 142 8.88 -5.09 -5.36
N LYS A 143 9.58 -5.99 -6.04
CA LYS A 143 9.16 -6.58 -7.31
C LYS A 143 9.66 -8.01 -7.38
N LYS A 144 8.75 -8.94 -7.67
CA LYS A 144 9.06 -10.38 -7.76
C LYS A 144 9.77 -10.91 -6.49
N GLY A 145 9.33 -10.46 -5.31
CA GLY A 145 9.92 -10.85 -4.02
C GLY A 145 11.33 -10.31 -3.75
N ARG A 146 11.84 -9.38 -4.57
CA ARG A 146 13.13 -8.71 -4.37
C ARG A 146 12.91 -7.23 -4.08
N LEU A 147 13.73 -6.69 -3.20
CA LEU A 147 13.69 -5.28 -2.80
C LEU A 147 14.69 -4.46 -3.61
N PHE A 148 14.27 -3.31 -4.11
CA PHE A 148 15.11 -2.38 -4.88
C PHE A 148 14.85 -0.94 -4.44
N VAL A 149 15.88 -0.09 -4.54
CA VAL A 149 15.67 1.37 -4.52
C VAL A 149 15.38 1.82 -5.94
N SER A 150 14.26 2.47 -6.17
CA SER A 150 13.87 2.97 -7.50
C SER A 150 13.06 4.26 -7.39
N ARG A 151 12.73 4.86 -8.54
CA ARG A 151 11.77 5.96 -8.60
C ARG A 151 10.38 5.43 -8.95
N PHE A 152 9.34 6.14 -8.52
CA PHE A 152 7.99 5.88 -9.03
C PHE A 152 7.99 5.97 -10.56
N SER A 153 7.37 4.97 -11.20
CA SER A 153 7.41 4.84 -12.66
C SER A 153 6.61 5.96 -13.31
N PHE A 154 7.30 6.77 -14.14
CA PHE A 154 6.65 7.76 -14.99
C PHE A 154 5.60 7.12 -15.90
N PHE A 155 5.86 5.92 -16.42
CA PHE A 155 4.91 5.20 -17.26
C PHE A 155 3.62 4.84 -16.52
N ILE A 156 3.71 4.34 -15.27
CA ILE A 156 2.53 4.04 -14.45
C ILE A 156 1.74 5.32 -14.19
N ARG A 157 2.42 6.43 -13.87
CA ARG A 157 1.79 7.74 -13.67
C ARG A 157 1.07 8.19 -14.94
N ALA A 158 1.73 8.18 -16.09
CA ALA A 158 1.16 8.60 -17.37
C ALA A 158 -0.02 7.72 -17.78
N HIS A 159 0.12 6.40 -17.65
CA HIS A 159 -0.94 5.44 -17.94
C HIS A 159 -2.17 5.65 -17.05
N ARG A 160 -1.99 5.88 -15.74
CA ARG A 160 -3.12 6.15 -14.83
C ARG A 160 -3.79 7.49 -15.13
N LYS A 161 -3.01 8.53 -15.47
CA LYS A 161 -3.57 9.81 -15.94
C LYS A 161 -4.33 9.66 -17.25
N LEU A 162 -3.82 8.87 -18.18
CA LEU A 162 -4.50 8.60 -19.45
C LEU A 162 -5.78 7.78 -19.24
N GLY A 163 -5.72 6.75 -18.38
CA GLY A 163 -6.90 6.00 -17.97
C GLY A 163 -7.95 6.92 -17.36
N TRP A 164 -7.55 7.81 -16.45
CA TRP A 164 -8.46 8.82 -15.91
C TRP A 164 -9.05 9.71 -17.00
N PHE A 165 -8.23 10.26 -17.89
CA PHE A 165 -8.71 11.13 -18.96
C PHE A 165 -9.70 10.41 -19.89
N LEU A 166 -9.45 9.14 -20.21
CA LEU A 166 -10.26 8.33 -21.11
C LEU A 166 -11.51 7.73 -20.45
N PHE A 167 -11.58 7.63 -19.13
CA PHE A 167 -12.67 6.92 -18.45
C PHE A 167 -13.41 7.75 -17.40
N GLY A 168 -12.78 8.82 -16.92
CA GLY A 168 -13.33 9.76 -15.94
C GLY A 168 -14.00 10.99 -16.56
N SER A 169 -13.80 11.24 -17.85
CA SER A 169 -14.48 12.31 -18.58
C SER A 169 -15.77 11.80 -19.25
N GLU A 170 -16.79 12.64 -19.37
CA GLU A 170 -18.04 12.31 -20.06
C GLU A 170 -17.80 11.88 -21.52
N GLU A 171 -16.79 12.45 -22.17
CA GLU A 171 -16.38 12.12 -23.53
C GLU A 171 -15.68 10.76 -23.63
N GLY A 172 -14.98 10.37 -22.58
CA GLY A 172 -14.30 9.08 -22.46
C GLY A 172 -15.25 7.88 -22.53
N LEU A 173 -16.42 8.02 -21.91
CA LEU A 173 -17.50 7.03 -21.97
C LEU A 173 -17.97 6.74 -23.41
N LYS A 174 -17.94 7.74 -24.31
CA LYS A 174 -18.29 7.56 -25.72
C LYS A 174 -17.24 6.74 -26.49
N ARG A 175 -15.98 6.77 -26.07
CA ARG A 175 -14.85 6.03 -26.70
C ARG A 175 -14.68 4.60 -26.17
N HIS A 176 -15.57 4.14 -25.29
CA HIS A 176 -15.51 2.87 -24.58
C HIS A 176 -15.37 1.60 -25.46
N ARG A 177 -15.85 1.65 -26.72
CA ARG A 177 -15.74 0.50 -27.65
C ARG A 177 -14.30 0.18 -28.04
N LEU A 178 -13.49 1.20 -28.36
CA LEU A 178 -12.09 1.00 -28.77
C LEU A 178 -11.24 0.50 -27.60
N THR A 179 -11.48 1.03 -26.41
CA THR A 179 -10.77 0.61 -25.20
C THR A 179 -11.07 -0.84 -24.85
N HIS A 180 -12.32 -1.30 -25.02
CA HIS A 180 -12.66 -2.70 -24.79
C HIS A 180 -11.91 -3.65 -25.75
N PHE A 181 -11.79 -3.29 -27.03
CA PHE A 181 -11.01 -4.07 -27.99
C PHE A 181 -9.51 -4.14 -27.61
N PHE A 182 -8.93 -2.99 -27.26
CA PHE A 182 -7.53 -2.92 -26.80
C PHE A 182 -7.29 -3.81 -25.58
N TRP A 183 -8.13 -3.68 -24.53
CA TRP A 183 -8.01 -4.48 -23.32
C TRP A 183 -8.21 -5.98 -23.58
N LYS A 184 -9.15 -6.35 -24.45
CA LYS A 184 -9.35 -7.75 -24.86
C LYS A 184 -8.07 -8.33 -25.47
N LYS A 185 -7.44 -7.60 -26.40
CA LYS A 185 -6.17 -8.03 -27.03
C LYS A 185 -5.02 -8.10 -26.02
N LEU A 186 -4.92 -7.10 -25.13
CA LEU A 186 -3.88 -7.06 -24.09
C LEU A 186 -4.02 -8.23 -23.09
N PHE A 187 -5.24 -8.51 -22.60
CA PHE A 187 -5.46 -9.65 -21.71
C PHE A 187 -5.26 -10.99 -22.41
N GLN A 188 -5.62 -11.11 -23.69
CA GLN A 188 -5.33 -12.30 -24.47
C GLN A 188 -3.82 -12.52 -24.61
N TYR A 189 -3.05 -11.45 -24.87
CA TYR A 189 -1.59 -11.51 -24.89
C TYR A 189 -1.02 -12.00 -23.56
N PHE A 190 -1.48 -11.43 -22.44
CA PHE A 190 -1.03 -11.88 -21.11
C PHE A 190 -1.40 -13.34 -20.86
N ARG A 191 -2.61 -13.79 -21.23
CA ARG A 191 -3.05 -15.18 -21.03
C ARG A 191 -2.20 -16.16 -21.82
N ASN A 192 -1.87 -15.80 -23.06
CA ASN A 192 -0.98 -16.59 -23.90
C ASN A 192 0.43 -16.68 -23.28
N ARG A 193 0.93 -15.58 -22.71
CA ARG A 193 2.23 -15.55 -22.00
C ARG A 193 2.22 -16.42 -20.74
N GLU A 194 1.16 -16.37 -19.94
CA GLU A 194 1.01 -17.22 -18.74
C GLU A 194 0.95 -18.70 -19.13
N SER A 195 0.25 -19.03 -20.23
CA SER A 195 0.12 -20.42 -20.72
C SER A 195 1.43 -20.97 -21.28
N ARG A 196 2.20 -20.17 -22.02
CA ARG A 196 3.53 -20.55 -22.52
C ARG A 196 4.54 -20.84 -21.39
N GLY A 197 4.39 -20.15 -20.26
CA GLY A 197 5.19 -20.41 -19.07
C GLY A 197 4.90 -21.78 -18.41
N LYS A 198 3.71 -22.34 -18.64
CA LYS A 198 3.31 -23.66 -18.10
C LYS A 198 3.74 -24.82 -19.00
N THR A 199 3.89 -24.61 -20.30
CA THR A 199 4.22 -25.65 -21.29
C THR A 199 5.71 -25.82 -21.60
N SER A 200 6.60 -25.04 -20.98
CA SER A 200 8.04 -25.27 -21.10
C SER A 200 8.44 -26.55 -20.36
N PRO A 201 8.92 -27.62 -21.05
CA PRO A 201 9.20 -28.93 -20.45
C PRO A 201 10.36 -28.94 -19.43
N THR A 202 11.07 -27.83 -19.26
CA THR A 202 12.26 -27.70 -18.41
C THR A 202 11.96 -27.27 -16.96
N ALA A 203 10.69 -27.14 -16.55
CA ALA A 203 10.32 -26.63 -15.23
C ALA A 203 9.97 -27.71 -14.18
N HIS A 204 10.27 -28.99 -14.43
CA HIS A 204 10.21 -30.05 -13.39
C HIS A 204 11.52 -30.22 -12.59
N GLY A 205 12.55 -29.41 -12.85
CA GLY A 205 13.87 -29.56 -12.23
C GLY A 205 14.37 -28.39 -11.38
N ARG A 206 13.66 -27.26 -11.29
CA ARG A 206 14.03 -26.23 -10.30
C ARG A 206 13.30 -26.53 -9.00
N ARG A 207 13.93 -27.38 -8.18
CA ARG A 207 13.82 -27.25 -6.72
C ARG A 207 13.90 -25.75 -6.44
N TYR A 208 12.81 -25.18 -5.92
CA TYR A 208 13.00 -24.04 -5.03
C TYR A 208 13.91 -24.60 -3.95
N SER A 209 15.22 -24.31 -4.01
CA SER A 209 16.03 -24.32 -2.80
C SER A 209 15.29 -23.36 -1.90
N GLN A 210 14.50 -23.92 -1.00
CA GLN A 210 14.23 -23.30 0.29
C GLN A 210 15.63 -23.08 0.85
N THR A 211 16.19 -21.91 0.60
CA THR A 211 17.18 -21.37 1.52
C THR A 211 16.41 -21.33 2.83
N ILE A 212 16.72 -22.28 3.70
CA ILE A 212 16.29 -22.29 5.09
C ILE A 212 16.83 -20.97 5.64
N ILE A 213 15.98 -19.94 5.64
CA ILE A 213 16.20 -18.75 6.45
C ILE A 213 15.95 -19.25 7.86
N GLU A 214 17.04 -19.38 8.60
CA GLU A 214 17.08 -19.71 10.01
C GLU A 214 16.01 -18.91 10.75
N ARG A 215 15.14 -19.63 11.46
CA ARG A 215 13.93 -19.09 12.09
C ARG A 215 14.33 -18.06 13.16
N GLN A 216 14.15 -16.77 12.86
CA GLN A 216 13.80 -15.79 13.88
C GLN A 216 12.27 -15.75 13.94
N THR A 217 11.71 -16.50 14.90
CA THR A 217 10.29 -16.42 15.23
C THR A 217 10.05 -15.09 15.93
N VAL A 218 9.51 -14.12 15.19
CA VAL A 218 8.97 -12.90 15.77
C VAL A 218 7.48 -12.91 15.50
N ILE A 219 6.69 -13.14 16.55
CA ILE A 219 5.23 -13.17 16.49
C ILE A 219 4.76 -11.72 16.57
N PHE A 220 4.16 -11.22 15.49
CA PHE A 220 3.37 -9.98 15.53
C PHE A 220 1.99 -10.23 14.93
N GLY A 221 0.95 -9.90 15.69
CA GLY A 221 -0.44 -10.03 15.28
C GLY A 221 -0.82 -8.94 14.27
N SER A 222 -1.56 -9.32 13.23
CA SER A 222 -2.24 -8.39 12.32
C SER A 222 -3.70 -8.81 12.24
N CYS A 223 -4.60 -7.92 12.67
CA CYS A 223 -6.05 -8.12 12.53
C CYS A 223 -6.46 -7.70 11.11
N TYR A 224 -6.82 -8.68 10.30
CA TYR A 224 -7.51 -8.48 9.03
C TYR A 224 -8.98 -8.78 9.21
N GLU A 225 -9.82 -7.75 9.11
CA GLU A 225 -11.26 -7.91 9.04
C GLU A 225 -11.64 -8.20 7.58
N ASN A 226 -11.50 -9.45 7.17
CA ASN A 226 -12.22 -9.95 6.01
C ASN A 226 -13.66 -10.23 6.45
N ARG A 227 -14.64 -9.71 5.71
CA ARG A 227 -16.03 -10.18 5.74
C ARG A 227 -16.06 -11.70 5.49
N MET A 228 -15.91 -12.48 6.55
CA MET A 228 -16.42 -13.84 6.66
C MET A 228 -17.62 -13.81 7.59
N SER A 229 -18.58 -14.67 7.29
CA SER A 229 -19.87 -14.82 7.96
C SER A 229 -19.81 -14.72 9.49
N PRO A 230 -20.84 -14.17 10.14
CA PRO A 230 -20.89 -14.07 11.60
C PRO A 230 -20.97 -15.47 12.22
N GLY A 231 -19.88 -15.91 12.82
CA GLY A 231 -19.84 -17.14 13.60
C GLY A 231 -18.48 -17.82 13.55
N LEU A 232 -17.81 -17.86 14.71
CA LEU A 232 -16.61 -18.65 15.04
C LEU A 232 -15.23 -18.01 14.76
N CYS A 233 -14.79 -17.15 15.68
CA CYS A 233 -13.38 -17.13 16.09
C CYS A 233 -13.25 -16.67 17.57
N PRO A 234 -12.89 -17.55 18.53
CA PRO A 234 -12.88 -17.21 19.95
C PRO A 234 -11.54 -16.67 20.48
N VAL A 235 -10.60 -16.21 19.64
CA VAL A 235 -9.30 -15.68 20.10
C VAL A 235 -8.92 -14.42 19.33
N CYS A 236 -9.41 -13.27 19.80
CA CYS A 236 -8.91 -11.95 19.42
C CYS A 236 -7.76 -11.54 20.37
N PRO A 237 -6.55 -11.24 19.89
CA PRO A 237 -5.62 -10.43 20.65
C PRO A 237 -5.99 -8.95 20.47
N ALA A 238 -5.89 -8.20 21.57
CA ALA A 238 -6.26 -6.80 21.69
C ALA A 238 -5.43 -5.85 20.80
N LEU A 239 -6.04 -4.69 20.52
CA LEU A 239 -5.41 -3.44 20.07
C LEU A 239 -4.03 -3.25 20.70
N VAL A 240 -2.99 -3.00 19.89
CA VAL A 240 -1.67 -2.56 20.38
C VAL A 240 -1.48 -1.09 20.00
N GLU A 241 -1.72 -0.20 20.95
CA GLU A 241 -1.21 1.18 20.92
C GLU A 241 0.28 1.11 21.28
N VAL A 242 1.18 1.25 20.30
CA VAL A 242 2.60 1.43 20.58
C VAL A 242 2.85 2.90 20.88
N ARG A 243 2.69 3.31 22.15
CA ARG A 243 3.41 4.48 22.67
C ARG A 243 4.86 4.07 22.88
N ALA A 244 5.69 4.33 21.88
CA ALA A 244 7.13 4.19 22.03
C ALA A 244 7.65 5.34 22.90
N ASP A 245 7.48 5.24 24.22
CA ASP A 245 8.29 6.00 25.16
C ASP A 245 9.70 5.40 25.12
N PHE A 246 10.62 6.07 24.45
CA PHE A 246 12.05 5.75 24.54
C PHE A 246 12.60 6.24 25.89
N ARG A 247 12.12 5.64 26.98
CA ARG A 247 12.85 5.52 28.26
C ARG A 247 12.72 4.07 28.71
N MET A 248 13.85 3.42 28.99
CA MET A 248 13.88 2.11 29.66
C MET A 248 13.23 2.27 31.04
N GLY A 249 11.95 1.91 31.17
CA GLY A 249 11.18 2.02 32.41
C GLY A 249 9.82 1.34 32.28
N SER A 250 9.37 0.71 33.37
CA SER A 250 8.22 -0.19 33.51
C SER A 250 6.88 0.34 32.96
N ILE A 251 6.01 -0.59 32.53
CA ILE A 251 4.66 -0.35 32.00
C ILE A 251 3.66 -0.31 33.16
N ASP A 252 2.87 0.76 33.27
CA ASP A 252 1.67 0.84 34.11
C ASP A 252 0.39 0.99 33.25
N HIS A 253 -0.66 0.27 33.68
CA HIS A 253 -2.08 0.21 33.28
C HIS A 253 -2.60 0.84 31.96
N VAL A 254 -3.36 0.03 31.22
CA VAL A 254 -4.13 0.39 30.01
C VAL A 254 -5.62 0.61 30.35
N SER A 255 -6.19 1.74 29.91
CA SER A 255 -7.64 2.00 29.89
C SER A 255 -8.19 1.97 28.45
N LYS A 256 -9.45 1.54 28.30
CA LYS A 256 -10.10 1.23 27.02
C LYS A 256 -11.23 2.23 26.77
N GLU A 257 -11.17 3.01 25.69
CA GLU A 257 -12.32 3.84 25.24
C GLU A 257 -13.17 3.07 24.20
N PRO A 258 -14.51 3.07 24.33
CA PRO A 258 -15.41 2.51 23.31
C PRO A 258 -15.87 3.59 22.32
N GLY A 259 -15.84 3.33 21.00
CA GLY A 259 -16.73 4.07 20.08
C GLY A 259 -16.30 4.42 18.64
N THR A 260 -15.24 3.89 18.04
CA THR A 260 -14.94 4.17 16.61
C THR A 260 -14.66 2.92 15.80
N ASN A 261 -15.53 2.65 14.82
CA ASN A 261 -15.36 1.60 13.82
C ASN A 261 -14.33 2.00 12.75
N ASP A 262 -13.44 1.05 12.46
CA ASP A 262 -12.78 0.77 11.19
C ASP A 262 -11.75 1.76 10.60
N ALA A 263 -10.76 2.15 11.40
CA ALA A 263 -9.44 2.50 10.86
C ALA A 263 -8.34 2.37 11.92
N SER A 264 -7.35 1.53 11.64
CA SER A 264 -6.14 1.43 12.46
C SER A 264 -5.16 2.52 12.06
N PHE A 265 -4.80 3.39 13.02
CA PHE A 265 -3.81 4.46 12.83
C PHE A 265 -2.62 4.23 13.76
N PHE A 266 -1.44 4.58 13.25
CA PHE A 266 -0.23 4.67 14.06
C PHE A 266 0.16 6.14 14.18
N THR A 267 0.11 6.67 15.40
CA THR A 267 0.67 7.98 15.73
C THR A 267 1.94 7.77 16.53
N VAL A 268 3.06 8.21 15.97
CA VAL A 268 4.32 8.31 16.72
C VAL A 268 4.39 9.73 17.27
N ARG A 269 4.54 9.84 18.59
CA ARG A 269 4.83 11.09 19.28
C ARG A 269 6.24 11.06 19.80
N HIS A 270 7.01 12.12 19.57
CA HIS A 270 8.24 12.35 20.27
C HIS A 270 7.93 12.80 21.70
N ALA A 271 8.48 12.07 22.67
CA ALA A 271 8.64 12.62 24.01
C ALA A 271 9.55 13.85 23.88
N THR A 272 8.99 15.04 24.10
CA THR A 272 9.80 16.23 24.31
C THR A 272 10.61 15.96 25.57
N PRO A 273 11.96 16.04 25.55
CA PRO A 273 12.71 15.92 26.79
C PRO A 273 12.20 17.01 27.72
N ARG A 274 11.58 16.62 28.85
CA ARG A 274 11.35 17.56 29.95
C ARG A 274 12.73 18.12 30.28
N SER A 275 12.92 19.41 30.03
CA SER A 275 14.04 20.15 30.60
C SER A 275 13.92 19.95 32.10
N ALA A 276 14.88 19.23 32.68
CA ALA A 276 15.12 19.29 34.11
C ALA A 276 15.61 20.72 34.37
N ILE A 277 14.65 21.61 34.64
CA ILE A 277 14.87 22.91 35.26
C ILE A 277 13.92 22.89 36.45
N ASP A 278 14.56 22.85 37.62
CA ASP A 278 14.13 22.94 39.01
C ASP A 278 13.26 21.80 39.60
#